data_AF-A0A219ADL8-F1
#
_entry.id   AF-A0A219ADL8-F1
#
_cell.length_a   1.000
_cell.length_b   1.000
_cell.length_c   1.000
_cell.angle_alpha   90.00
_cell.angle_beta   90.00
_cell.angle_gamma   90.00
#
_symmetry.space_group_name_H-M   'P 1'
#
loop_
_entity.id
_entity.type
_entity.pdbx_description
1 polymer ?
#
loop_
_entity_poly.entity_id
_entity_poly.type
_entity_poly.pdbx_seq_one_letter_code
_entity_poly.pdbx_strand_id
1 'polypeptide(L)' 'MFEHEPVQIIKNGKLLYRNMRKELLTKDELMTNLRENGIENLSDVKKAFVESEGNISFVKFKDKE' A
#
# COMPACT_ATOMS: atom_id res chain seq x y z
N MET A 1 -6.75 10.35 22.55
CA MET A 1 -6.88 10.34 21.08
C MET A 1 -6.09 9.14 20.61
N PHE A 2 -6.73 8.09 20.09
CA PHE A 2 -6.01 6.89 19.65
C PHE A 2 -5.51 7.16 18.23
N GLU A 3 -4.23 7.50 18.08
CA GLU A 3 -3.59 7.49 16.77
C GLU A 3 -3.47 6.03 16.33
N HIS A 4 -4.19 5.65 15.28
CA HIS A 4 -3.94 4.41 14.58
C HIS A 4 -2.63 4.59 13.81
N GLU A 5 -1.57 3.90 14.23
CA GLU A 5 -0.32 3.93 13.47
C GLU A 5 -0.55 3.33 12.07
N PRO A 6 -0.03 3.96 11.01
CA PRO A 6 -0.21 3.49 9.65
C PRO A 6 0.33 2.07 9.48
N VAL A 7 -0.47 1.20 8.86
CA VAL A 7 -0.13 -0.21 8.73
C VAL A 7 0.47 -0.48 7.37
N GLN A 8 1.74 -0.88 7.35
CA GLN A 8 2.44 -1.20 6.11
C GLN A 8 1.84 -2.46 5.47
N ILE A 9 1.44 -2.37 4.19
CA ILE A 9 0.84 -3.46 3.42
C ILE A 9 1.69 -3.92 2.22
N ILE A 10 2.63 -3.10 1.75
CA ILE A 10 3.61 -3.47 0.72
C ILE A 10 5.02 -3.22 1.24
N LYS A 11 5.96 -4.13 0.96
CA LYS A 11 7.40 -3.95 1.17
C LYS A 11 8.19 -4.48 -0.02
N ASN A 12 8.89 -3.60 -0.72
CA ASN A 12 9.72 -3.90 -1.89
C ASN A 12 8.99 -4.77 -2.93
N GLY A 13 7.82 -4.31 -3.36
CA GLY A 13 6.97 -5.02 -4.33
C GLY A 13 6.34 -6.31 -3.85
N LYS A 14 6.36 -6.60 -2.54
CA LYS A 14 5.73 -7.79 -1.95
C LYS A 14 4.58 -7.39 -1.03
N LEU A 15 3.46 -8.09 -1.17
CA LEU A 15 2.29 -7.93 -0.30
C LEU A 15 2.56 -8.51 1.08
N LEU A 16 2.17 -7.75 2.11
CA LEU A 16 2.16 -8.18 3.50
C LEU A 16 0.75 -8.66 3.85
N TYR A 17 0.38 -9.85 3.39
CA TYR A 17 -0.98 -10.41 3.52
C TYR A 17 -1.53 -10.41 4.94
N ARG A 18 -0.68 -10.63 5.95
CA ARG A 18 -1.09 -10.57 7.37
C ARG A 18 -1.63 -9.18 7.75
N ASN A 19 -0.98 -8.13 7.25
CA ASN A 19 -1.34 -6.75 7.52
C ASN A 19 -2.57 -6.34 6.72
N MET A 20 -2.65 -6.73 5.44
CA MET A 20 -3.86 -6.54 4.63
C MET A 20 -5.09 -7.16 5.27
N ARG A 21 -4.96 -8.40 5.80
CA ARG A 21 -6.06 -9.06 6.53
C ARG A 21 -6.46 -8.33 7.82
N LYS A 22 -5.50 -7.72 8.52
CA LYS A 22 -5.77 -6.93 9.73
C LYS A 22 -6.57 -5.66 9.39
N GLU A 23 -6.25 -5.03 8.27
CA GLU A 23 -6.93 -3.83 7.76
C GLU A 23 -8.17 -4.15 6.92
N LEU A 24 -8.58 -5.42 6.83
CA LEU A 24 -9.70 -5.90 6.00
C LEU A 24 -9.58 -5.50 4.51
N LEU A 25 -8.37 -5.22 4.05
CA LEU A 25 -8.09 -4.77 2.69
C LEU A 25 -7.95 -5.97 1.75
N THR A 26 -8.77 -6.01 0.72
CA THR A 26 -8.68 -7.02 -0.34
C THR A 26 -7.57 -6.69 -1.33
N LYS A 27 -7.15 -7.71 -2.09
CA LYS A 27 -6.19 -7.50 -3.19
C LYS A 27 -6.79 -6.62 -4.28
N ASP A 28 -8.07 -6.76 -4.57
CA ASP A 28 -8.72 -5.99 -5.64
C ASP A 28 -8.82 -4.50 -5.29
N GLU A 29 -9.16 -4.15 -4.04
CA GLU A 29 -9.14 -2.76 -3.56
C GLU A 29 -7.74 -2.15 -3.65
N LEU A 30 -6.71 -2.91 -3.25
CA LEU A 30 -5.32 -2.47 -3.39
C LEU A 30 -4.94 -2.24 -4.87
N MET A 31 -5.31 -3.16 -5.76
CA MET A 31 -5.03 -3.02 -7.19
C MET A 31 -5.76 -1.83 -7.82
N THR A 32 -6.98 -1.54 -7.39
CA THR A 32 -7.73 -0.34 -7.80
C THR A 32 -7.01 0.93 -7.35
N ASN A 33 -6.63 1.02 -6.07
CA ASN A 33 -5.88 2.17 -5.54
C ASN A 33 -4.55 2.39 -6.28
N LEU A 34 -3.83 1.31 -6.62
CA LEU A 34 -2.60 1.39 -7.42
C LEU A 34 -2.87 2.04 -8.79
N ARG A 35 -3.91 1.59 -9.49
CA ARG A 35 -4.28 2.14 -10.81
C ARG A 35 -4.70 3.62 -10.73
N GLU A 36 -5.50 3.98 -9.73
CA GLU A 36 -5.92 5.36 -9.50
C GLU A 36 -4.73 6.31 -9.25
N ASN A 37 -3.64 5.79 -8.68
CA ASN A 37 -2.40 6.52 -8.44
C ASN A 37 -1.37 6.40 -9.58
N GLY A 38 -1.78 5.88 -10.75
CA GLY A 38 -0.88 5.70 -11.90
C GLY A 38 0.26 4.73 -11.60
N ILE A 39 -0.01 3.65 -10.87
CA ILE A 39 0.92 2.57 -10.55
C ILE A 39 0.42 1.29 -11.19
N GLU A 40 1.09 0.86 -12.26
CA GLU A 40 0.66 -0.33 -13.01
C GLU A 40 1.15 -1.62 -12.37
N ASN A 41 2.38 -1.63 -11.85
CA ASN A 41 3.00 -2.83 -11.30
C ASN A 41 3.27 -2.69 -9.80
N LEU A 42 2.95 -3.76 -9.07
CA LEU A 42 3.29 -3.87 -7.66
C LEU A 42 4.80 -3.76 -7.42
N SER A 43 5.62 -4.23 -8.37
CA SER A 43 7.09 -4.16 -8.33
C SER A 43 7.63 -2.73 -8.23
N ASP A 44 6.86 -1.75 -8.70
CA ASP A 44 7.27 -0.34 -8.72
C ASP A 44 7.10 0.31 -7.34
N VAL A 45 6.39 -0.37 -6.43
CA VAL A 45 6.09 0.09 -5.08
C VAL A 45 7.12 -0.40 -4.07
N LYS A 46 7.89 0.54 -3.52
CA LYS A 46 8.83 0.29 -2.43
C LYS A 46 8.11 0.05 -1.10
N LYS A 47 7.12 0.88 -0.77
CA LYS A 47 6.29 0.73 0.44
C LYS A 47 4.86 1.22 0.15
N ALA A 48 3.89 0.64 0.85
CA ALA A 48 2.55 1.21 0.92
C ALA A 48 1.97 1.01 2.32
N PHE A 49 1.12 1.94 2.75
CA PHE A 49 0.54 1.97 4.09
C PHE A 49 -0.95 2.25 4.02
N VAL A 50 -1.72 1.60 4.89
CA VAL A 50 -3.09 2.00 5.20
C VAL A 50 -3.00 3.05 6.30
N GLU A 51 -3.48 4.25 6.01
CA GLU A 51 -3.55 5.37 6.95
C GLU A 51 -4.78 5.25 7.85
N SER A 52 -4.83 6.01 8.95
CA SER A 52 -5.92 6.00 9.94
C SER A 52 -7.33 6.19 9.34
N GLU A 53 -7.42 6.84 8.18
CA GLU A 53 -8.68 7.14 7.48
C GLU A 53 -9.08 6.05 6.47
N GLY A 54 -8.30 4.96 6.35
CA GLY A 54 -8.51 3.88 5.37
C GLY A 54 -7.93 4.15 3.98
N ASN A 55 -7.36 5.34 3.76
CA ASN A 55 -6.64 5.69 2.54
C ASN A 55 -5.30 4.95 2.44
N ILE A 56 -4.83 4.73 1.21
CA ILE A 56 -3.54 4.06 0.97
C ILE A 56 -2.51 5.06 0.45
N SER A 57 -1.39 5.18 1.15
CA SER A 57 -0.23 5.93 0.68
C SER A 57 0.78 5.01 -0.03
N PHE A 58 1.41 5.48 -1.10
CA PHE A 58 2.38 4.71 -1.89
C PHE A 58 3.72 5.43 -1.99
N VAL A 59 4.80 4.69 -1.78
CA VAL A 59 6.17 5.12 -2.03
C VAL A 59 6.74 4.27 -3.14
N LYS A 60 6.98 4.87 -4.31
CA LYS A 60 7.62 4.20 -5.46
C LYS A 60 9.14 4.06 -5.23
N PHE A 61 9.77 3.13 -5.94
CA PHE A 61 11.22 3.21 -6.11
C PHE A 61 11.58 4.51 -6.83
N LYS A 62 12.72 5.13 -6.50
CA LYS A 62 13.22 6.22 -7.33
C LYS A 62 13.55 5.63 -8.69
N ASP A 63 13.11 6.29 -9.75
CA ASP A 63 13.69 6.04 -11.07
C ASP A 63 15.20 6.27 -10.95
N LYS A 64 15.98 5.31 -11.44
CA LYS A 64 17.41 5.54 -11.61
C LYS A 64 17.55 6.49 -12.79
N GLU A 65 17.77 7.76 -12.50
CA GLU A 65 18.43 8.68 -13.44
C GLU A 65 19.83 8.15 -13.79
#